data_AF-A0A948RU54-F1
#
_entry.id   AF-A0A948RU54-F1
#
_cell.length_a   1.000
_cell.length_b   1.000
_cell.length_c   1.000
_cell.angle_alpha   90.00
_cell.angle_beta   90.00
_cell.angle_gamma   90.00
#
_symmetry.space_group_name_H-M   'P 1'
#
loop_
_entity.id
_entity.type
_entity.pdbx_description
1 polymer ?
#
loop_
_entity_poly.entity_id
_entity_poly.type
_entity_poly.pdbx_seq_one_letter_code
_entity_poly.pdbx_strand_id
1 'polypeptide(L)'
;MENGWRDEWVCPCVGVWLNGRREKLEFGFNNVWGNVEGEYRDLDDLTGIDGNLSVNPVLRDSLDFRLMDDSDLRDKGNPQFTDVDGSPPDLGIEGGPSAAGR
;
A
#
# COMPACT_ATOMS: atom_id res chain seq x y z
N MET A 1 -20.03 4.81 28.89
CA MET A 1 -20.12 4.01 27.66
C MET A 1 -20.07 5.02 26.53
N GLU A 2 -18.88 5.20 25.96
CA GLU A 2 -18.62 6.15 24.89
C GLU A 2 -19.12 5.50 23.61
N ASN A 3 -20.06 6.15 22.93
CA ASN A 3 -20.92 5.60 21.88
C ASN A 3 -20.21 5.38 20.53
N GLY A 4 -18.89 5.23 20.52
CA GLY A 4 -18.08 4.95 19.33
C GLY A 4 -17.96 6.11 18.34
N TRP A 5 -18.47 7.30 18.69
CA TRP A 5 -18.30 8.51 17.90
C TRP A 5 -16.93 9.11 18.20
N ARG A 6 -16.19 9.47 17.14
CA ARG A 6 -14.92 10.19 17.25
C ARG A 6 -15.16 11.69 17.15
N ASP A 7 -14.27 12.46 17.77
CA ASP A 7 -14.27 13.92 17.66
C ASP A 7 -14.07 14.39 16.20
N GLU A 8 -13.39 13.57 15.39
CA GLU A 8 -13.20 13.78 13.95
C GLU A 8 -14.25 13.01 13.15
N TRP A 9 -15.14 13.76 12.48
CA TRP A 9 -16.15 13.24 11.55
C TRP A 9 -15.60 12.93 10.15
N VAL A 10 -14.40 13.43 9.84
CA VAL A 10 -13.75 13.29 8.54
C VAL A 10 -12.56 12.34 8.70
N CYS A 11 -12.36 11.46 7.72
CA CYS A 11 -11.18 10.61 7.69
C CYS A 11 -9.93 11.51 7.65
N PRO A 12 -9.01 11.39 8.62
CA PRO A 12 -7.75 12.11 8.58
C PRO A 12 -6.95 11.69 7.35
N CYS A 13 -6.03 12.55 6.91
CA CYS A 13 -5.17 12.29 5.75
C CYS A 13 -4.06 11.29 6.09
N VAL A 14 -4.44 10.07 6.49
CA VAL A 14 -3.57 8.93 6.82
C VAL A 14 -3.69 7.82 5.80
N GLY A 15 -2.66 6.98 5.67
CA GLY A 15 -2.68 5.85 4.74
C GLY A 15 -3.68 4.78 5.17
N VAL A 16 -3.58 4.36 6.44
CA VAL A 16 -4.45 3.33 7.02
C VAL A 16 -4.99 3.80 8.36
N TRP A 17 -6.31 3.75 8.49
CA TRP A 17 -6.99 4.03 9.73
C TRP A 17 -7.84 2.84 10.17
N LEU A 18 -7.50 2.24 11.31
CA LEU A 18 -8.25 1.09 11.83
C LEU A 18 -8.31 1.13 13.35
N ASN A 19 -9.51 1.25 13.89
CA ASN A 19 -9.76 1.05 15.32
C ASN A 19 -10.13 -0.42 15.57
N GLY A 20 -9.12 -1.30 15.55
CA GLY A 20 -9.32 -2.75 15.64
C GLY A 20 -8.02 -3.51 15.89
N ARG A 21 -8.12 -4.83 16.09
CA ARG A 21 -6.94 -5.69 16.28
C ARG A 21 -6.44 -6.22 14.94
N ARG A 22 -5.14 -6.08 14.69
CA ARG A 22 -4.47 -6.60 13.49
C ARG A 22 -4.67 -8.09 13.29
N GLU A 23 -4.74 -8.91 14.35
CA GLU A 23 -4.75 -10.38 14.24
C GLU A 23 -5.93 -10.95 13.44
N LYS A 24 -6.94 -10.13 13.13
CA LYS A 24 -8.14 -10.52 12.36
C LYS A 24 -8.15 -9.96 10.93
N LEU A 25 -7.12 -9.25 10.52
CA LEU A 25 -7.03 -8.63 9.20
C LEU A 25 -5.73 -9.06 8.53
N GLU A 26 -5.86 -9.71 7.37
CA GLU A 26 -4.72 -9.87 6.47
C GLU A 26 -4.45 -8.51 5.82
N PHE A 27 -3.31 -7.92 6.18
CA PHE A 27 -2.92 -6.59 5.75
C PHE A 27 -1.44 -6.62 5.34
N GLY A 28 -1.18 -6.64 4.04
CA GLY A 28 0.17 -6.77 3.50
C GLY A 28 0.25 -6.28 2.06
N PHE A 29 1.48 -6.09 1.59
CA PHE A 29 1.78 -5.66 0.21
C PHE A 29 1.09 -4.34 -0.16
N ASN A 30 1.18 -3.33 0.71
CA ASN A 30 0.71 -1.96 0.43
C ASN A 30 1.89 -1.00 0.29
N ASN A 31 1.74 0.07 -0.50
CA ASN A 31 2.58 1.26 -0.37
C ASN A 31 1.78 2.37 0.30
N VAL A 32 2.18 2.77 1.51
CA VAL A 32 1.51 3.79 2.30
C VAL A 32 2.26 5.11 2.27
N TRP A 33 3.10 5.39 1.28
CA TRP A 33 3.97 6.57 1.28
C TRP A 33 3.25 7.91 1.18
N GLY A 34 3.70 8.88 1.99
CA GLY A 34 3.50 10.31 1.73
C GLY A 34 2.16 10.86 2.24
N ASN A 35 1.53 10.20 3.22
CA ASN A 35 0.32 10.73 3.83
C ASN A 35 0.64 11.89 4.77
N VAL A 36 -0.25 12.89 4.81
CA VAL A 36 -0.02 14.16 5.52
C VAL A 36 -0.01 13.97 7.03
N GLU A 37 -0.86 13.09 7.54
CA GLU A 37 -1.05 12.87 8.98
C GLU A 37 -0.46 11.54 9.47
N GLY A 38 0.41 10.93 8.67
CA GLY A 38 1.11 9.67 8.96
C GLY A 38 0.54 8.45 8.24
N GLU A 39 1.32 7.37 8.21
CA GLU A 39 0.99 6.20 7.40
C GLU A 39 -0.04 5.28 8.08
N TYR A 40 0.00 5.21 9.41
CA TYR A 40 -0.88 4.39 10.23
C TYR A 40 -1.46 5.23 11.38
N ARG A 41 -2.76 5.04 11.65
CA ARG A 41 -3.43 5.63 12.82
C ARG A 41 -4.22 4.56 13.57
N ASP A 42 -4.08 4.59 14.90
CA ASP A 42 -4.67 3.61 15.84
C ASP A 42 -4.26 2.16 15.60
N LEU A 43 -3.14 1.99 14.88
CA LEU A 43 -2.43 0.76 14.65
C LEU A 43 -0.95 1.01 14.92
N ASP A 44 -0.21 -0.05 15.20
CA ASP A 44 1.25 0.00 15.15
C ASP A 44 1.71 0.36 13.72
N ASP A 45 2.93 0.87 13.59
CA ASP A 45 3.56 1.04 12.27
C ASP A 45 3.80 -0.33 11.65
N LEU A 46 3.22 -0.56 10.48
CA LEU A 46 3.33 -1.84 9.77
C LEU A 46 4.33 -1.79 8.62
N THR A 47 5.05 -0.68 8.44
CA THR A 47 6.10 -0.54 7.43
C THR A 47 7.16 -1.62 7.61
N GLY A 48 7.51 -2.31 6.52
CA GLY A 48 8.46 -3.42 6.52
C GLY A 48 7.90 -4.75 7.03
N ILE A 49 6.63 -4.80 7.47
CA ILE A 49 5.96 -6.02 7.93
C ILE A 49 4.98 -6.48 6.85
N ASP A 50 4.95 -7.78 6.55
CA ASP A 50 4.06 -8.41 5.56
C ASP A 50 4.09 -7.73 4.17
N GLY A 51 5.27 -7.25 3.77
CA GLY A 51 5.47 -6.60 2.46
C GLY A 51 4.92 -5.18 2.35
N ASN A 52 4.46 -4.56 3.45
CA ASN A 52 4.09 -3.15 3.44
C ASN A 52 5.34 -2.26 3.33
N LEU A 53 5.25 -1.21 2.50
CA LEU A 53 6.32 -0.27 2.23
C LEU A 53 5.82 1.17 2.42
N SER A 54 6.73 2.07 2.76
CA SER A 54 6.50 3.52 2.64
C SER A 54 7.67 4.09 1.85
N VAL A 55 7.56 4.02 0.52
CA VAL A 55 8.56 4.52 -0.43
C VAL A 55 7.89 5.31 -1.56
N ASN A 56 8.60 6.30 -2.10
CA ASN A 56 8.10 7.06 -3.24
C ASN A 56 7.83 6.08 -4.40
N PRO A 57 6.61 6.05 -4.96
CA PRO A 57 6.29 5.14 -6.05
C PRO A 57 7.08 5.41 -7.34
N VAL A 58 7.69 6.60 -7.49
CA VAL A 58 8.43 7.02 -8.70
C VAL A 58 7.58 6.78 -9.96
N LEU A 59 6.45 7.49 -10.04
CA LEU A 59 5.57 7.43 -11.20
C LEU A 59 6.17 8.20 -12.37
N ARG A 60 5.82 7.79 -13.60
CA ARG A 60 6.32 8.44 -14.81
C ARG A 60 5.95 9.92 -14.86
N ASP A 61 4.68 10.26 -14.63
CA ASP A 61 4.23 11.64 -14.46
C ASP A 61 2.84 11.72 -13.77
N SER A 62 2.22 12.91 -13.76
CA SER A 62 0.94 13.15 -13.09
C SER A 62 -0.29 12.60 -13.82
N LEU A 63 -0.13 12.15 -15.06
CA LEU A 63 -1.18 11.59 -15.93
C LEU A 63 -0.88 10.14 -16.33
N ASP A 64 0.37 9.71 -16.21
CA ASP A 64 0.83 8.34 -16.40
C ASP A 64 1.28 7.73 -15.08
N PHE A 65 0.37 6.96 -14.46
CA PHE A 65 0.53 6.34 -13.15
C PHE A 65 1.33 5.03 -13.17
N ARG A 66 2.06 4.76 -14.25
CA ARG A 66 2.96 3.61 -14.32
C ARG A 66 4.23 3.88 -13.52
N LEU A 67 4.75 2.83 -12.89
CA LEU A 67 6.02 2.88 -12.17
C LEU A 67 7.18 3.09 -13.16
N MET A 68 8.17 3.89 -12.76
CA MET A 68 9.45 3.99 -13.46
C MET A 68 10.34 2.79 -13.16
N ASP A 69 11.32 2.53 -14.02
CA ASP A 69 12.22 1.36 -13.94
C ASP A 69 13.05 1.29 -12.65
N ASP A 70 13.28 2.43 -12.01
CA ASP A 70 14.00 2.60 -10.75
C ASP A 70 13.09 2.63 -9.51
N SER A 71 11.79 2.36 -9.67
CA SER A 71 10.86 2.28 -8.53
C SER A 71 11.13 1.06 -7.66
N ASP A 72 11.27 1.29 -6.35
CA ASP A 72 11.41 0.24 -5.33
C ASP A 72 10.13 -0.61 -5.16
N LEU A 73 9.02 -0.21 -5.78
CA LEU A 73 7.75 -0.95 -5.77
C LEU A 73 7.70 -2.08 -6.79
N ARG A 74 8.73 -2.19 -7.64
CA ARG A 74 8.81 -3.27 -8.61
C ARG A 74 9.09 -4.62 -7.96
N ASP A 75 8.37 -5.64 -8.41
CA ASP A 75 8.41 -7.00 -7.87
C ASP A 75 8.17 -7.10 -6.35
N LYS A 76 7.36 -6.19 -5.77
CA LYS A 76 7.08 -6.12 -4.32
C LYS A 76 5.67 -6.53 -3.91
N GLY A 77 4.84 -6.95 -4.85
CA GLY A 77 3.49 -7.40 -4.60
C GLY A 77 3.43 -8.78 -3.95
N ASN A 78 2.21 -9.29 -3.77
CA ASN A 78 2.00 -10.57 -3.11
C ASN A 78 2.62 -11.72 -3.95
N PRO A 79 3.59 -12.48 -3.40
CA PRO A 79 4.31 -13.53 -4.12
C PRO A 79 3.47 -14.78 -4.42
N GLN A 80 2.21 -14.84 -3.95
CA GLN A 80 1.26 -15.87 -4.37
C GLN A 80 0.77 -15.67 -5.81
N PHE A 81 0.98 -14.49 -6.36
CA PHE A 81 0.75 -14.17 -7.76
C PHE A 81 2.10 -13.90 -8.44
N THR A 82 2.10 -13.97 -9.77
CA THR A 82 3.30 -13.72 -10.57
C THR A 82 2.95 -12.88 -11.78
N ASP A 83 3.86 -12.00 -12.16
CA ASP A 83 3.83 -11.34 -13.46
C ASP A 83 4.22 -12.30 -14.59
N VAL A 84 4.11 -11.84 -15.83
CA VAL A 84 4.34 -12.63 -17.05
C VAL A 84 5.75 -13.21 -17.13
N ASP A 85 6.74 -12.53 -16.55
CA ASP A 85 8.14 -12.97 -16.50
C ASP A 85 8.45 -13.90 -15.32
N GLY A 86 7.48 -14.15 -14.44
CA GLY A 86 7.59 -15.04 -13.28
C GLY A 86 8.10 -14.37 -12.00
N SER A 87 8.35 -13.06 -11.98
CA SER A 87 8.60 -12.33 -10.73
C SER A 87 7.30 -12.17 -9.92
N PRO A 88 7.38 -11.85 -8.61
CA PRO A 88 6.23 -11.30 -7.90
C PRO A 88 5.70 -10.05 -8.61
N PRO A 89 4.40 -9.75 -8.53
CA PRO A 89 3.84 -8.58 -9.19
C PRO A 89 4.44 -7.25 -8.73
N ASP A 90 4.45 -6.24 -9.59
CA ASP A 90 4.69 -4.85 -9.19
C ASP A 90 3.59 -4.32 -8.22
N LEU A 91 3.94 -3.47 -7.24
CA LEU A 91 2.94 -2.75 -6.43
C LEU A 91 2.43 -1.51 -7.17
N GLY A 92 1.48 -1.71 -8.09
CA GLY A 92 0.90 -0.63 -8.88
C GLY A 92 -0.10 -1.10 -9.94
N ILE A 93 -0.43 -0.21 -10.89
CA ILE A 93 -1.48 -0.43 -11.89
C ILE A 93 -1.17 -1.55 -12.91
N GLU A 94 0.10 -1.97 -13.01
CA GLU A 94 0.56 -3.00 -13.97
C GLU A 94 1.10 -4.29 -13.33
N GLY A 95 1.13 -4.44 -12.00
CA GLY A 95 1.60 -5.68 -11.37
C GLY A 95 0.48 -6.70 -11.17
N GLY A 96 -0.33 -6.94 -12.18
CA GLY A 96 -1.41 -7.92 -12.10
C GLY A 96 -1.09 -9.12 -12.99
N PRO A 97 -1.56 -10.34 -12.66
CA PRO A 97 -1.42 -11.49 -13.54
C PRO A 97 -2.13 -11.31 -14.91
N SER A 98 -3.01 -10.31 -15.01
CA SER A 98 -3.68 -9.91 -16.26
C SER A 98 -3.10 -8.64 -16.89
N ALA A 99 -2.09 -8.02 -16.29
CA ALA A 99 -1.44 -6.87 -16.88
C ALA A 99 -0.67 -7.32 -18.13
N ALA A 100 -0.63 -6.45 -19.12
CA ALA A 100 0.33 -6.62 -20.20
C ALA A 100 1.70 -6.45 -19.54
N GLY A 101 2.40 -7.56 -19.30
CA GLY A 101 3.78 -7.51 -18.79
C GLY A 101 4.62 -6.51 -19.59
N ARG A 102 5.68 -6.02 -18.96
CA ARG A 102 6.54 -4.96 -19.52
C ARG A 102 7.00 -5.20 -20.95
#